data_AF-A0A7X7D803-F1
#
_entry.id   AF-A0A7X7D803-F1
#
_cell.length_a   1.000
_cell.length_b   1.000
_cell.length_c   1.000
_cell.angle_alpha   90.00
_cell.angle_beta   90.00
_cell.angle_gamma   90.00
#
_symmetry.space_group_name_H-M   'P 1'
#
loop_
_entity.id
_entity.type
_entity.pdbx_description
1 polymer ?
#
loop_
_entity_poly.entity_id
_entity_poly.type
_entity_poly.pdbx_seq_one_letter_code
_entity_poly.pdbx_strand_id
1 'polypeptide(L)' 'SADIAIVGLYTEDARSAFLAMPLVAGLSVTTDERLVPIDISLGAALQTPNPVSIQYLLSELGPQLAAAAG' A
#
# COMPACT_ATOMS: atom_id res chain seq x y z
N SER A 1 11.64 -12.44 1.77
CA SER A 1 10.27 -12.24 1.28
C SER A 1 9.57 -11.27 2.21
N ALA A 2 8.70 -10.42 1.70
CA ALA A 2 7.81 -9.59 2.52
C ALA A 2 6.44 -10.26 2.59
N ASP A 3 5.75 -10.13 3.71
CA ASP A 3 4.41 -10.66 3.88
C ASP A 3 3.35 -9.74 3.26
N ILE A 4 3.54 -8.42 3.35
CA ILE A 4 2.67 -7.38 2.77
C ILE A 4 3.57 -6.30 2.16
N ALA A 5 3.13 -5.70 1.05
CA ALA A 5 3.79 -4.56 0.41
C ALA A 5 2.86 -3.34 0.36
N ILE A 6 3.31 -2.20 0.89
CA ILE A 6 2.60 -0.91 0.84
C ILE A 6 3.20 -0.08 -0.29
N VAL A 7 2.37 0.41 -1.23
CA VAL A 7 2.85 1.10 -2.43
C VAL A 7 2.06 2.38 -2.71
N GLY A 8 2.74 3.51 -2.87
CA GLY A 8 2.10 4.78 -3.26
C GLY A 8 1.76 4.80 -4.75
N LEU A 9 0.50 4.49 -5.09
CA LEU A 9 -0.01 4.47 -6.46
C LEU A 9 -1.23 5.41 -6.52
N TYR A 10 -0.97 6.68 -6.83
CA TYR A 10 -1.94 7.77 -6.60
C TYR A 10 -2.97 7.97 -7.72
N THR A 11 -2.91 7.17 -8.78
CA THR A 11 -3.91 7.16 -9.87
C THR A 11 -4.17 5.72 -10.31
N GLU A 12 -5.38 5.46 -10.82
CA GLU A 12 -5.72 4.14 -11.38
C GLU A 12 -4.85 3.75 -12.58
N ASP A 13 -4.41 4.73 -13.38
CA ASP A 13 -3.48 4.51 -14.48
C ASP A 13 -2.11 4.07 -13.98
N ALA A 14 -1.58 4.73 -12.93
CA ALA A 14 -0.31 4.34 -12.32
C ALA A 14 -0.40 2.96 -11.68
N ARG A 15 -1.53 2.64 -11.04
CA ARG A 15 -1.80 1.32 -10.48
C ARG A 15 -1.82 0.24 -11.56
N SER A 16 -2.57 0.47 -12.63
CA SER A 16 -2.69 -0.46 -13.76
C SER A 16 -1.33 -0.70 -14.44
N ALA A 17 -0.57 0.38 -14.68
CA ALA A 17 0.76 0.29 -15.27
C ALA A 17 1.75 -0.47 -14.38
N PHE A 18 1.71 -0.24 -13.05
CA PHE A 18 2.56 -0.93 -12.10
C PHE A 18 2.26 -2.43 -12.03
N LEU A 19 0.98 -2.81 -11.94
CA LEU A 19 0.56 -4.21 -11.91
C LEU A 19 0.82 -4.96 -13.22
N ALA A 20 0.87 -4.25 -14.35
CA ALA A 20 1.20 -4.82 -15.65
C ALA A 20 2.70 -5.13 -15.83
N MET A 21 3.59 -4.64 -14.96
CA MET A 21 5.02 -4.93 -15.05
C MET A 21 5.27 -6.42 -14.79
N PRO A 22 5.96 -7.16 -15.68
CA PRO A 22 6.16 -8.61 -15.52
C PRO A 22 6.82 -9.00 -14.19
N LEU A 23 7.74 -8.16 -13.70
CA LEU A 23 8.39 -8.36 -12.42
C LEU A 23 7.45 -8.19 -11.23
N VAL A 24 6.49 -7.26 -11.30
CA VAL A 24 5.51 -6.99 -10.24
C VAL A 24 4.42 -8.05 -10.25
N ALA A 25 3.91 -8.40 -11.44
CA ALA A 25 2.89 -9.43 -11.62
C ALA A 25 3.33 -10.80 -11.07
N GLY A 26 4.63 -11.10 -11.12
CA GLY A 26 5.20 -12.34 -10.60
C GLY A 26 5.55 -12.34 -9.10
N LEU A 27 5.36 -11.23 -8.36
CA LEU A 27 5.63 -11.20 -6.93
C LEU A 27 4.53 -11.93 -6.15
N SER A 28 4.92 -12.67 -5.12
CA SER A 28 3.95 -13.32 -4.21
C SER A 28 3.00 -12.32 -3.56
N VAL A 29 3.49 -11.13 -3.19
CA VAL A 29 2.63 -10.07 -2.63
C VAL A 29 1.58 -9.56 -3.63
N THR A 30 1.82 -9.71 -4.93
CA THR A 30 0.85 -9.34 -5.98
C THR A 30 -0.13 -10.49 -6.23
N THR A 31 0.35 -11.73 -6.34
CA THR A 31 -0.49 -12.91 -6.58
C THR A 31 -1.39 -13.26 -5.40
N ASP A 32 -0.94 -12.96 -4.18
CA ASP A 32 -1.64 -13.28 -2.93
C ASP A 32 -2.50 -12.11 -2.43
N GLU A 33 -2.70 -11.08 -3.27
CA GLU A 33 -3.48 -9.86 -2.95
C GLU A 33 -2.97 -9.08 -1.72
N ARG A 34 -1.67 -9.20 -1.41
CA ARG A 34 -1.01 -8.53 -0.26
C ARG A 34 -0.31 -7.23 -0.64
N LEU A 35 -0.72 -6.63 -1.75
CA LEU A 35 -0.25 -5.33 -2.20
C LEU A 35 -1.29 -4.27 -1.82
N VAL A 36 -0.93 -3.39 -0.90
CA VAL A 36 -1.79 -2.35 -0.36
C VAL A 36 -1.44 -1.01 -1.04
N PRO A 37 -2.20 -0.58 -2.06
CA PRO A 37 -2.03 0.73 -2.64
C PRO A 37 -2.48 1.80 -1.64
N ILE A 38 -1.68 2.86 -1.49
CA ILE A 38 -2.03 4.00 -0.64
C ILE A 38 -2.18 5.26 -1.48
N ASP A 39 -3.06 6.15 -1.02
CA ASP A 39 -3.23 7.47 -1.61
C ASP A 39 -2.09 8.42 -1.20
N ILE A 40 -2.13 9.63 -1.76
CA ILE A 40 -1.11 10.65 -1.51
C ILE A 40 -1.11 11.13 -0.05
N SER A 41 -2.26 11.10 0.63
CA SER A 41 -2.42 11.55 2.02
C SER A 41 -1.74 10.58 2.97
N LEU A 42 -2.00 9.28 2.83
CA LEU A 42 -1.32 8.20 3.55
C LEU A 42 0.19 8.18 3.23
N GLY A 43 0.55 8.37 1.96
CA GLY A 43 1.95 8.47 1.54
C GLY A 43 2.70 9.61 2.22
N ALA A 44 2.09 10.80 2.27
CA ALA A 44 2.66 11.96 2.95
C ALA A 44 2.76 11.75 4.48
N ALA A 45 1.72 11.16 5.08
CA ALA A 45 1.70 10.84 6.51
C ALA A 45 2.81 9.85 6.90
N LEU A 46 3.10 8.85 6.06
CA LEU A 46 4.20 7.89 6.28
C LEU A 46 5.58 8.52 6.14
N GLN A 47 5.76 9.47 5.22
CA GLN A 47 7.05 10.15 5.01
C GLN A 47 7.38 11.14 6.14
N THR A 48 6.36 11.70 6.78
CA THR A 48 6.51 12.72 7.84
C THR A 48 5.67 12.37 9.08
N PRO A 49 6.01 11.27 9.78
CA PRO A 49 5.26 10.83 10.94
C PRO A 49 5.37 11.87 12.07
N ASN A 50 4.21 12.28 12.59
CA ASN A 50 4.08 13.22 13.69
C ASN A 50 2.84 12.85 14.53
N PRO A 51 2.67 13.41 15.75
CA PRO A 51 1.59 12.99 16.64
C PRO A 51 0.17 13.06 16.02
N VAL A 52 -0.06 13.99 15.10
CA VAL A 52 -1.34 14.12 14.38
C VAL A 52 -1.46 13.05 13.30
N SER A 53 -0.43 12.86 12.47
CA SER A 53 -0.47 11.89 11.37
C SER A 53 -0.46 10.43 11.85
N ILE A 54 0.09 10.13 13.04
CA ILE A 54 0.07 8.77 13.60
C ILE A 54 -1.36 8.28 13.82
N GLN A 55 -2.25 9.12 14.36
CA GLN A 55 -3.65 8.72 14.58
C GLN A 55 -4.37 8.44 13.27
N TYR A 56 -4.13 9.27 12.26
CA TYR A 56 -4.64 9.08 10.90
C TYR A 56 -4.09 7.80 10.24
N LEU A 57 -2.80 7.51 10.39
CA LEU A 57 -2.19 6.28 9.88
C LEU A 57 -2.83 5.04 10.53
N LEU A 58 -3.04 5.06 11.85
CA LEU A 58 -3.65 3.94 12.56
C LEU A 58 -5.12 3.73 12.15
N SER A 59 -5.88 4.80 11.89
CA SER A 59 -7.28 4.69 11.46
C SER A 59 -7.43 4.21 10.02
N GLU A 60 -6.59 4.69 9.11
CA GLU A 60 -6.74 4.44 7.67
C GLU A 60 -5.93 3.24 7.17
N LEU A 61 -4.68 3.08 7.60
CA LEU A 61 -3.80 2.02 7.12
C LEU A 61 -4.00 0.72 7.90
N GLY A 62 -4.32 0.81 9.20
CA GLY A 62 -4.55 -0.35 10.07
C GLY A 62 -5.56 -1.36 9.50
N PRO A 63 -6.79 -0.94 9.13
CA PRO A 63 -7.79 -1.83 8.55
C PRO A 63 -7.35 -2.47 7.22
N GLN A 64 -6.61 -1.73 6.38
CA GLN A 64 -6.13 -2.23 5.09
C GLN A 64 -5.07 -3.32 5.28
N LEU A 65 -4.16 -3.15 6.24
CA LEU A 65 -3.17 -4.17 6.59
C LEU A 65 -3.82 -5.41 7.19
N ALA A 66 -4.84 -5.24 8.04
CA ALA A 66 -5.59 -6.36 8.59
C ALA A 66 -6.31 -7.17 7.50
N ALA A 67 -6.89 -6.48 6.51
CA ALA A 67 -7.54 -7.14 5.37
C ALA A 67 -6.54 -7.91 4.50
N ALA A 68 -5.33 -7.37 4.27
CA ALA A 68 -4.27 -8.02 3.50
C ALA A 68 -3.56 -9.17 4.25
N ALA A 69 -3.74 -9.25 5.58
CA ALA A 69 -3.12 -10.28 6.42
C ALA A 69 -4.02 -11.52 6.66
N GLY A 70 -5.32 -11.42 6.35
CA GLY A 70 -6.31 -12.50 6.46
C GLY A 70 -6.30 -13.46 5.28
#